data_AF-A0A933B8M3-F1
#
_entry.id   AF-A0A933B8M3-F1
#
_cell.length_a   1.000
_cell.length_b   1.000
_cell.length_c   1.000
_cell.angle_alpha   90.00
_cell.angle_beta   90.00
_cell.angle_gamma   90.00
#
_symmetry.space_group_name_H-M   'P 1'
#
loop_
_entity.id
_entity.type
_entity.pdbx_description
1 polymer ?
#
loop_
_entity_poly.entity_id
_entity_poly.type
_entity_poly.pdbx_seq_one_letter_code
_entity_poly.pdbx_strand_id
1 'polypeptide(L)'
;MSPAIPKQPTNPDVLDLFDEAELSEIPIISAKSPVEYVPHNFDAQLENAFAALPSPVQSSLNKDTALEKRFESILVTHLKDIRDELETRDRLSAPYEKGGLGLDFDTIGKIFKALSESKAVKPMLVKDKAESYKDALSGFSDTTLKFPAPKPLTLSASLPTITITPIDMQKMGASARIAGKPKVPQPPSAELAATAAEQISDTRRAGPRAGVKPIMADIAHPPKLVRPVDEFALFDVADMRRSGGAAAFAKKLIERIEKISRDEFANRRAAIGAWRNSPLYARYVIIGRESLKSASDVRTYLAEHSEGLTYEEFEAIGKLNEKLRF
;
A
#
# COMPACT_ATOMS: atom_id res chain seq x y z
N MET A 1 40.38 -28.20 -50.78
CA MET A 1 40.65 -28.42 -49.33
C MET A 1 39.73 -27.49 -48.57
N SER A 2 38.61 -28.03 -48.08
CA SER A 2 37.62 -27.29 -47.29
C SER A 2 37.62 -27.84 -45.86
N PRO A 3 37.65 -27.00 -44.81
CA PRO A 3 37.74 -27.47 -43.44
C PRO A 3 36.38 -27.93 -42.90
N ALA A 4 36.44 -28.99 -42.08
CA ALA A 4 35.31 -29.66 -41.45
C ALA A 4 34.67 -28.80 -40.34
N ILE A 5 33.33 -28.73 -40.34
CA ILE A 5 32.53 -28.15 -39.26
C ILE A 5 32.11 -29.28 -38.31
N PRO A 6 32.36 -29.18 -36.99
CA PRO A 6 31.96 -30.20 -36.03
C PRO A 6 30.45 -30.17 -35.75
N LYS A 7 29.86 -31.37 -35.65
CA LYS A 7 28.44 -31.64 -35.39
C LYS A 7 28.04 -31.19 -33.97
N GLN A 8 26.93 -30.45 -33.86
CA GLN A 8 26.23 -30.23 -32.59
C GLN A 8 25.50 -31.51 -32.15
N PRO A 9 25.39 -31.80 -30.83
CA PRO A 9 24.64 -32.92 -30.32
C PRO A 9 23.13 -32.66 -30.40
N THR A 10 22.42 -33.62 -30.98
CA THR A 10 20.96 -33.72 -31.03
C THR A 10 20.40 -33.96 -29.63
N ASN A 11 19.59 -33.02 -29.13
CA ASN A 11 18.79 -33.19 -27.93
C ASN A 11 17.51 -33.98 -28.33
N PRO A 12 17.18 -35.11 -27.68
CA PRO A 12 16.01 -35.89 -28.06
C PRO A 12 14.70 -35.17 -27.67
N ASP A 13 13.74 -35.25 -28.59
CA ASP A 13 12.34 -34.83 -28.44
C ASP A 13 11.74 -35.29 -27.11
N VAL A 14 11.21 -34.34 -26.33
CA VAL A 14 10.42 -34.58 -25.11
C VAL A 14 8.91 -34.55 -25.47
N LEU A 15 8.57 -34.96 -26.68
CA LEU A 15 7.22 -34.86 -27.24
C LEU A 15 6.60 -36.23 -27.57
N ASP A 16 6.97 -37.26 -26.80
CA ASP A 16 6.47 -38.63 -26.97
C ASP A 16 6.12 -39.27 -25.61
N LEU A 17 5.43 -38.52 -24.74
CA LEU A 17 5.00 -39.02 -23.43
C LEU A 17 3.51 -38.80 -23.12
N PHE A 18 2.68 -38.64 -24.16
CA PHE A 18 1.23 -38.64 -23.99
C PHE A 18 0.62 -39.54 -25.07
N ASP A 19 0.50 -40.83 -24.72
CA ASP A 19 -0.31 -41.79 -25.47
C ASP A 19 -1.76 -41.27 -25.54
N GLU A 20 -2.23 -41.02 -26.76
CA GLU A 20 -3.57 -40.50 -27.10
C GLU A 20 -4.73 -41.43 -26.70
N ALA A 21 -4.43 -42.61 -26.13
CA ALA A 21 -5.39 -43.66 -25.84
C ALA A 21 -5.97 -43.63 -24.41
N GLU A 22 -5.45 -42.81 -23.48
CA GLU A 22 -5.95 -42.76 -22.09
C GLU A 22 -6.97 -41.64 -21.80
N LEU A 23 -7.34 -40.81 -22.78
CA LEU A 23 -8.30 -39.70 -22.58
C LEU A 23 -9.78 -40.09 -22.73
N SER A 24 -10.11 -41.34 -23.09
CA SER A 24 -11.49 -41.78 -23.32
C SER A 24 -12.23 -42.36 -22.11
N GLU A 25 -11.61 -42.45 -20.93
CA GLU A 25 -12.24 -43.06 -19.75
C GLU A 25 -12.41 -42.11 -18.54
N ILE A 26 -12.52 -40.80 -18.79
CA ILE A 26 -13.07 -39.89 -17.77
C ILE A 26 -14.60 -40.00 -17.84
N PRO A 27 -15.29 -40.45 -16.77
CA PRO A 27 -16.74 -40.44 -16.76
C PRO A 27 -17.23 -39.00 -16.88
N ILE A 28 -17.80 -38.67 -18.04
CA ILE A 28 -18.47 -37.40 -18.29
C ILE A 28 -19.65 -37.34 -17.33
N ILE A 29 -19.47 -36.61 -16.22
CA ILE A 29 -20.57 -36.25 -15.34
C ILE A 29 -21.54 -35.45 -16.19
N SER A 30 -22.68 -36.07 -16.50
CA SER A 30 -23.80 -35.48 -17.23
C SER A 30 -24.12 -34.10 -16.66
N ALA A 31 -23.72 -33.05 -17.38
CA ALA A 31 -24.04 -31.67 -17.08
C ALA A 31 -25.55 -31.47 -17.27
N LYS A 32 -26.34 -31.81 -16.25
CA LYS A 32 -27.75 -31.48 -16.17
C LYS A 32 -27.90 -29.99 -15.86
N SER A 33 -28.34 -29.28 -16.91
CA SER A 33 -29.18 -28.08 -16.97
C SER A 33 -28.49 -26.91 -17.69
N PRO A 34 -29.03 -26.43 -18.81
CA PRO A 34 -28.65 -25.15 -19.37
C PRO A 34 -28.91 -24.07 -18.32
N VAL A 35 -27.87 -23.34 -17.90
CA VAL A 35 -28.08 -22.08 -17.20
C VAL A 35 -28.70 -21.14 -18.22
N GLU A 36 -30.00 -20.89 -18.08
CA GLU A 36 -30.72 -19.94 -18.91
C GLU A 36 -30.10 -18.55 -18.67
N TYR A 37 -29.37 -18.04 -19.65
CA TYR A 37 -28.83 -16.68 -19.60
C TYR A 37 -30.00 -15.71 -19.72
N VAL A 38 -30.42 -15.14 -18.59
CA VAL A 38 -31.32 -13.99 -18.60
C VAL A 38 -30.47 -12.77 -18.94
N PRO A 39 -30.63 -12.15 -20.12
CA PRO A 39 -29.90 -10.92 -20.42
C PRO A 39 -30.24 -9.87 -19.36
N HIS A 40 -29.21 -9.36 -18.69
CA HIS A 40 -29.37 -8.27 -17.73
C HIS A 40 -29.91 -7.04 -18.47
N ASN A 41 -31.20 -6.74 -18.25
CA ASN A 41 -31.79 -5.50 -18.71
C ASN A 41 -31.47 -4.40 -17.67
N PHE A 42 -30.51 -3.53 -18.02
CA PHE A 42 -30.12 -2.38 -17.22
C PHE A 42 -30.87 -1.10 -17.63
N ASP A 43 -31.76 -1.18 -18.62
CA ASP A 43 -32.39 -0.03 -19.28
C ASP A 43 -33.17 0.82 -18.28
N ALA A 44 -33.94 0.20 -17.38
CA ALA A 44 -34.68 0.92 -16.34
C ALA A 44 -33.76 1.66 -15.34
N GLN A 45 -32.57 1.12 -15.05
CA GLN A 45 -31.60 1.77 -14.17
C GLN A 45 -30.90 2.93 -14.88
N LEU A 46 -30.63 2.77 -16.17
CA LEU A 46 -30.08 3.82 -17.03
C LEU A 46 -31.06 4.96 -17.21
N GLU A 47 -32.35 4.68 -17.44
CA GLU A 47 -33.40 5.71 -17.55
C GLU A 47 -33.55 6.50 -16.24
N ASN A 48 -33.55 5.82 -15.08
CA ASN A 48 -33.62 6.48 -13.79
C ASN A 48 -32.38 7.35 -13.52
N ALA A 49 -31.19 6.83 -13.85
CA ALA A 49 -29.94 7.57 -13.75
C ALA A 49 -29.94 8.81 -14.67
N PHE A 50 -30.48 8.66 -15.88
CA PHE A 50 -30.63 9.76 -16.84
C PHE A 50 -31.62 10.81 -16.35
N ALA A 51 -32.77 10.40 -15.81
CA ALA A 51 -33.79 11.29 -15.26
C ALA A 51 -33.29 12.10 -14.04
N ALA A 52 -32.31 11.57 -13.30
CA ALA A 52 -31.68 12.25 -12.17
C ALA A 52 -30.70 13.37 -12.57
N LEU A 53 -30.29 13.44 -13.84
CA LEU A 53 -29.44 14.51 -14.35
C LEU A 53 -30.19 15.85 -14.40
N PRO A 54 -29.52 16.99 -14.24
CA PRO A 54 -30.16 18.29 -14.44
C PRO A 54 -30.53 18.49 -15.93
N SER A 55 -31.66 19.15 -16.19
CA SER A 55 -32.19 19.42 -17.54
C SER A 55 -31.18 19.94 -18.58
N PRO A 56 -30.23 20.86 -18.26
CA PRO A 56 -29.21 21.28 -19.22
C PRO A 56 -28.26 20.15 -19.65
N VAL A 57 -27.92 19.23 -18.73
CA VAL A 57 -27.06 18.08 -19.01
C VAL A 57 -27.82 17.01 -19.77
N GLN A 58 -29.08 16.74 -19.43
CA GLN A 58 -29.94 15.85 -20.21
C GLN A 58 -30.05 16.32 -21.66
N SER A 59 -30.22 17.63 -21.85
CA SER A 59 -30.32 18.24 -23.19
C SER A 59 -29.03 18.14 -23.99
N SER A 60 -27.85 18.23 -23.35
CA SER A 60 -26.58 18.04 -24.04
C SER A 60 -26.33 16.57 -24.39
N LEU A 61 -26.74 15.65 -23.51
CA LEU A 61 -26.62 14.21 -23.74
C LEU A 61 -27.52 13.75 -24.89
N ASN A 62 -28.79 14.16 -24.90
CA ASN A 62 -29.75 13.82 -25.97
C ASN A 62 -29.37 14.42 -27.33
N LYS A 63 -28.60 15.51 -27.36
CA LYS A 63 -28.13 16.12 -28.61
C LYS A 63 -26.93 15.39 -29.20
N ASP A 64 -26.11 14.76 -28.37
CA ASP A 64 -24.89 14.09 -28.79
C ASP A 64 -24.95 12.60 -28.48
N THR A 65 -25.28 11.82 -29.50
CA THR A 65 -25.36 10.34 -29.45
C THR A 65 -24.05 9.70 -28.98
N ALA A 66 -22.89 10.36 -29.16
CA ALA A 66 -21.62 9.82 -28.68
C ALA A 66 -21.48 10.00 -27.16
N LEU A 67 -21.98 11.09 -26.58
CA LEU A 67 -21.95 11.32 -25.14
C LEU A 67 -22.96 10.44 -24.41
N GLU A 68 -24.14 10.23 -24.99
CA GLU A 68 -25.16 9.31 -24.50
C GLU A 68 -24.60 7.88 -24.38
N LYS A 69 -24.02 7.34 -25.46
CA LYS A 69 -23.41 5.99 -25.43
C LYS A 69 -22.25 5.87 -24.45
N ARG A 70 -21.48 6.94 -24.24
CA ARG A 70 -20.39 6.95 -23.24
C ARG A 70 -20.96 6.91 -21.82
N PHE A 71 -21.99 7.70 -21.55
CA PHE A 71 -22.70 7.69 -20.27
C PHE A 71 -23.27 6.31 -19.96
N GLU A 72 -23.99 5.72 -20.92
CA GLU A 72 -24.51 4.36 -20.82
C GLU A 72 -23.40 3.35 -20.57
N SER A 73 -22.32 3.38 -21.35
CA SER A 73 -21.21 2.43 -21.19
C SER A 73 -20.57 2.52 -19.81
N ILE A 74 -20.33 3.74 -19.30
CA ILE A 74 -19.76 3.95 -17.96
C ILE A 74 -20.69 3.36 -16.90
N LEU A 75 -21.99 3.62 -16.97
CA LEU A 75 -22.95 3.08 -16.00
C LEU A 75 -23.16 1.57 -16.13
N VAL A 76 -23.22 1.03 -17.35
CA VAL A 76 -23.34 -0.42 -17.57
C VAL A 76 -22.14 -1.16 -16.99
N THR A 77 -20.92 -0.63 -17.12
CA THR A 77 -19.73 -1.26 -16.49
C THR A 77 -19.79 -1.24 -14.97
N HIS A 78 -20.39 -0.21 -14.38
CA HIS A 78 -20.63 -0.14 -12.94
C HIS A 78 -21.70 -1.14 -12.50
N LEU A 79 -22.83 -1.18 -13.22
CA LEU A 79 -23.95 -2.09 -12.94
C LEU A 79 -23.59 -3.56 -13.12
N LYS A 80 -22.61 -3.86 -13.97
CA LYS A 80 -22.01 -5.19 -14.15
C LYS A 80 -20.97 -5.55 -13.09
N ASP A 81 -20.75 -4.70 -12.09
CA ASP A 81 -19.75 -4.87 -11.02
C ASP A 81 -18.31 -5.02 -11.55
N ILE A 82 -18.05 -4.52 -12.77
CA ILE A 82 -16.70 -4.46 -13.36
C ILE A 82 -15.96 -3.24 -12.82
N ARG A 83 -16.71 -2.19 -12.43
CA ARG A 83 -16.19 -0.90 -12.01
C ARG A 83 -16.80 -0.47 -10.67
N ASP A 84 -15.96 -0.11 -9.71
CA ASP A 84 -16.40 0.43 -8.42
C ASP A 84 -17.06 1.81 -8.56
N GLU A 85 -17.83 2.21 -7.54
CA GLU A 85 -18.45 3.55 -7.47
C GLU A 85 -17.41 4.66 -7.71
N LEU A 86 -16.25 4.60 -7.08
CA LEU A 86 -15.22 5.64 -7.19
C LEU A 86 -14.64 5.79 -8.60
N GLU A 87 -14.36 4.67 -9.27
CA GLU A 87 -13.85 4.71 -10.65
C GLU A 87 -14.94 5.21 -11.61
N THR A 88 -16.21 4.92 -11.32
CA THR A 88 -17.35 5.42 -12.10
C THR A 88 -17.52 6.93 -11.91
N ARG A 89 -17.37 7.44 -10.68
CA ARG A 89 -17.38 8.88 -10.40
C ARG A 89 -16.25 9.60 -11.14
N ASP A 90 -15.04 9.05 -11.12
CA ASP A 90 -13.89 9.61 -11.83
C ASP A 90 -14.10 9.69 -13.35
N ARG A 91 -14.70 8.64 -13.94
CA ARG A 91 -15.06 8.64 -15.37
C ARG A 91 -16.16 9.64 -15.71
N LEU A 92 -17.14 9.83 -14.82
CA LEU A 92 -18.20 10.81 -15.02
C LEU A 92 -17.70 12.25 -14.85
N SER A 93 -16.74 12.50 -13.94
CA SER A 93 -16.15 13.83 -13.72
C SER A 93 -15.05 14.19 -14.71
N ALA A 94 -14.38 13.20 -15.30
CA ALA A 94 -13.27 13.44 -16.22
C ALA A 94 -13.70 14.29 -17.44
N PRO A 95 -12.80 15.14 -17.99
CA PRO A 95 -13.10 15.96 -19.17
C PRO A 95 -13.43 15.13 -20.41
N TYR A 96 -14.16 15.74 -21.35
CA TYR A 96 -14.52 15.14 -22.64
C TYR A 96 -13.31 14.61 -23.43
N GLU A 97 -12.18 15.32 -23.34
CA GLU A 97 -10.91 14.98 -23.98
C GLU A 97 -10.31 13.67 -23.45
N LYS A 98 -10.55 13.35 -22.17
CA LYS A 98 -10.10 12.10 -21.53
C LYS A 98 -11.14 10.99 -21.58
N GLY A 99 -12.21 11.17 -22.36
CA GLY A 99 -13.29 10.20 -22.50
C GLY A 99 -14.26 10.16 -21.32
N GLY A 100 -14.33 11.24 -20.52
CA GLY A 100 -15.36 11.42 -19.49
C GLY A 100 -16.50 12.34 -19.95
N LEU A 101 -17.34 12.76 -19.00
CA LEU A 101 -18.54 13.59 -19.23
C LEU A 101 -18.48 14.97 -18.59
N GLY A 102 -17.43 15.29 -17.84
CA GLY A 102 -17.25 16.59 -17.19
C GLY A 102 -18.37 16.97 -16.21
N LEU A 103 -19.01 15.97 -15.59
CA LEU A 103 -20.13 16.21 -14.66
C LEU A 103 -19.64 16.72 -13.31
N ASP A 104 -20.41 17.61 -12.70
CA ASP A 104 -20.14 18.10 -11.36
C ASP A 104 -20.44 17.03 -10.29
N PHE A 105 -19.73 17.12 -9.16
CA PHE A 105 -19.82 16.16 -8.05
C PHE A 105 -21.23 16.05 -7.45
N ASP A 106 -22.00 17.15 -7.41
CA ASP A 106 -23.39 17.14 -6.94
C ASP A 106 -24.31 16.36 -7.89
N THR A 107 -24.11 16.56 -9.19
CA THR A 107 -24.86 15.84 -10.24
C THR A 107 -24.55 14.34 -10.19
N ILE A 108 -23.28 13.99 -10.04
CA ILE A 108 -22.86 12.59 -9.89
C ILE A 108 -23.50 11.96 -8.65
N GLY A 109 -23.55 12.68 -7.52
CA GLY A 109 -24.24 12.21 -6.32
C GLY A 109 -25.72 11.87 -6.54
N LYS A 110 -26.43 12.66 -7.34
CA LYS A 110 -27.84 12.41 -7.70
C LYS A 110 -28.00 11.15 -8.55
N ILE A 111 -27.07 10.89 -9.47
CA ILE A 111 -27.06 9.65 -10.28
C ILE A 111 -26.94 8.43 -9.37
N PHE A 112 -25.97 8.41 -8.46
CA PHE A 112 -25.78 7.28 -7.54
C PHE A 112 -26.96 7.12 -6.58
N LYS A 113 -27.56 8.22 -6.13
CA LYS A 113 -28.78 8.17 -5.35
C LYS A 113 -29.92 7.51 -6.13
N ALA A 114 -30.15 7.91 -7.39
CA ALA A 114 -31.16 7.31 -8.25
C ALA A 114 -30.88 5.82 -8.57
N LEU A 115 -29.61 5.45 -8.76
CA LEU A 115 -29.18 4.06 -8.93
C LEU A 115 -29.46 3.21 -7.68
N SER A 116 -29.31 3.78 -6.48
CA SER A 116 -29.58 3.11 -5.21
C SER A 116 -31.08 2.99 -4.88
N GLU A 117 -31.89 3.98 -5.29
CA GLU A 117 -33.33 4.03 -5.08
C GLU A 117 -34.09 3.13 -6.06
N SER A 118 -33.53 2.95 -7.26
CA SER A 118 -33.89 1.85 -8.15
C SER A 118 -33.52 0.53 -7.47
N LYS A 119 -34.47 -0.06 -6.74
CA LYS A 119 -34.39 -1.45 -6.26
C LYS A 119 -34.07 -2.36 -7.43
N ALA A 120 -32.78 -2.61 -7.66
CA ALA A 120 -32.36 -3.71 -8.49
C ALA A 120 -32.86 -4.97 -7.78
N VAL A 121 -33.64 -5.76 -8.52
CA VAL A 121 -33.70 -7.21 -8.33
C VAL A 121 -32.25 -7.67 -8.43
N LYS A 122 -31.56 -7.74 -7.28
CA LYS A 122 -30.34 -8.52 -7.19
C LYS A 122 -30.72 -9.90 -7.74
N PRO A 123 -29.96 -10.51 -8.67
CA PRO A 123 -30.18 -11.91 -8.94
C PRO A 123 -30.01 -12.59 -7.58
N MET A 124 -31.15 -13.00 -7.01
CA MET A 124 -31.15 -13.94 -5.94
C MET A 124 -30.48 -15.14 -6.59
N LEU A 125 -29.21 -15.40 -6.22
CA LEU A 125 -28.73 -16.76 -6.21
C LEU A 125 -29.84 -17.53 -5.53
N VAL A 126 -30.60 -18.29 -6.31
CA VAL A 126 -31.68 -19.13 -5.82
C VAL A 126 -31.03 -19.96 -4.72
N LYS A 127 -31.29 -19.59 -3.46
CA LYS A 127 -30.82 -20.28 -2.27
C LYS A 127 -31.65 -21.54 -2.02
N ASP A 128 -32.37 -22.02 -3.03
CA ASP A 128 -33.16 -23.24 -2.95
C ASP A 128 -32.30 -24.43 -3.39
N LYS A 129 -31.28 -24.73 -2.58
CA LYS A 129 -30.67 -26.07 -2.50
C LYS A 129 -29.78 -26.29 -1.27
N ALA A 130 -29.94 -25.49 -0.21
CA ALA A 130 -29.30 -25.78 1.08
C ALA A 130 -29.92 -27.00 1.81
N GLU A 131 -31.03 -27.56 1.32
CA GLU A 131 -31.67 -28.75 1.91
C GLU A 131 -31.29 -30.07 1.20
N SER A 132 -30.63 -30.03 0.05
CA SER A 132 -30.24 -31.26 -0.69
C SER A 132 -28.86 -31.82 -0.30
N TYR A 133 -28.10 -31.13 0.56
CA TYR A 133 -26.77 -31.58 1.01
C TYR A 133 -26.74 -32.11 2.45
N LYS A 134 -27.89 -32.13 3.16
CA LYS A 134 -27.99 -32.74 4.48
C LYS A 134 -28.12 -34.26 4.43
N ASP A 135 -28.72 -34.80 3.36
CA ASP A 135 -28.87 -36.25 3.18
C ASP A 135 -27.63 -36.95 2.60
N ALA A 136 -26.68 -36.20 2.03
CA ALA A 136 -25.41 -36.75 1.53
C ALA A 136 -24.27 -36.72 2.57
N LEU A 137 -24.49 -36.10 3.73
CA LEU A 137 -23.48 -35.93 4.79
C LEU A 137 -23.83 -36.68 6.09
N SER A 138 -24.73 -37.66 6.04
CA SER A 138 -25.06 -38.57 7.14
C SER A 138 -24.36 -39.93 7.04
N GLY A 139 -23.54 -40.16 5.99
CA GLY A 139 -22.87 -41.44 5.72
C GLY A 139 -21.38 -41.51 6.08
N PHE A 140 -20.77 -40.45 6.61
CA PHE A 140 -19.33 -40.43 6.96
C PHE A 140 -19.14 -40.20 8.46
N SER A 141 -19.57 -41.17 9.28
CA SER A 141 -19.27 -41.18 10.72
C SER A 141 -18.80 -42.54 11.21
N ASP A 142 -17.91 -43.21 10.46
CA ASP A 142 -17.11 -44.31 11.01
C ASP A 142 -15.87 -44.58 10.15
N THR A 143 -14.82 -43.79 10.34
CA THR A 143 -13.46 -44.28 10.10
C THR A 143 -12.51 -43.63 11.09
N THR A 144 -12.17 -44.38 12.12
CA THR A 144 -11.15 -44.03 13.11
C THR A 144 -9.79 -43.91 12.44
N LEU A 145 -9.40 -42.71 12.00
CA LEU A 145 -8.02 -42.41 11.65
C LEU A 145 -7.21 -42.23 12.94
N LYS A 146 -6.52 -43.30 13.35
CA LYS A 146 -5.43 -43.26 14.33
C LYS A 146 -4.30 -42.38 13.79
N PHE A 147 -4.16 -41.18 14.34
CA PHE A 147 -2.95 -40.37 14.15
C PHE A 147 -1.82 -40.94 15.03
N PRO A 148 -0.67 -41.33 14.46
CA PRO A 148 0.51 -41.65 15.27
C PRO A 148 1.08 -40.38 15.90
N ALA A 149 1.41 -40.45 17.19
CA ALA A 149 1.95 -39.32 17.95
C ALA A 149 3.26 -38.78 17.33
N PRO A 150 3.45 -37.45 17.27
CA PRO A 150 4.69 -36.87 16.77
C PRO A 150 5.84 -37.15 17.76
N LYS A 151 6.96 -37.67 17.24
CA LYS A 151 8.20 -37.81 18.00
C LYS A 151 8.74 -36.41 18.37
N PRO A 152 9.27 -36.19 19.59
CA PRO A 152 9.89 -34.93 19.94
C PRO A 152 11.18 -34.71 19.14
N LEU A 153 11.28 -33.56 18.47
CA LEU A 153 12.50 -33.08 17.85
C LEU A 153 13.47 -32.63 18.96
N THR A 154 14.53 -33.39 19.19
CA THR A 154 15.64 -32.97 20.04
C THR A 154 16.48 -31.93 19.29
N LEU A 155 16.38 -30.66 19.69
CA LEU A 155 17.31 -29.62 19.24
C LEU A 155 18.71 -29.94 19.78
N SER A 156 19.62 -30.33 18.89
CA SER A 156 21.04 -30.42 19.19
C SER A 156 21.60 -29.01 19.45
N ALA A 157 22.10 -28.80 20.65
CA ALA A 157 22.75 -27.59 21.09
C ALA A 157 24.06 -27.35 20.33
N SER A 158 24.20 -26.17 19.72
CA SER A 158 25.48 -25.43 19.60
C SER A 158 25.21 -24.12 18.85
N LEU A 159 24.98 -23.04 19.61
CA LEU A 159 25.12 -21.67 19.10
C LEU A 159 26.38 -21.05 19.74
N PRO A 160 27.25 -20.39 18.97
CA PRO A 160 28.43 -19.73 19.52
C PRO A 160 28.02 -18.55 20.40
N THR A 161 28.47 -18.59 21.66
CA THR A 161 28.33 -17.50 22.64
C THR A 161 29.13 -16.28 22.18
N ILE A 162 28.45 -15.18 21.88
CA ILE A 162 29.08 -13.87 21.72
C ILE A 162 29.17 -13.22 23.10
N THR A 163 30.38 -13.16 23.66
CA THR A 163 30.67 -12.43 24.91
C THR A 163 30.74 -10.94 24.62
N ILE A 164 29.72 -10.18 25.04
CA ILE A 164 29.75 -8.71 25.04
C ILE A 164 30.42 -8.27 26.34
N THR A 165 31.59 -7.62 26.23
CA THR A 165 32.25 -6.98 27.37
C THR A 165 31.49 -5.71 27.79
N PRO A 166 31.26 -5.46 29.09
CA PRO A 166 30.61 -4.25 29.55
C PRO A 166 31.48 -3.02 29.33
N ILE A 167 30.86 -1.95 28.82
CA ILE A 167 31.47 -0.63 28.65
C ILE A 167 31.58 0.02 30.04
N ASP A 168 32.82 0.32 30.45
CA ASP A 168 33.14 1.02 31.69
C ASP A 168 32.65 2.47 31.64
N MET A 169 31.71 2.81 32.53
CA MET A 169 31.07 4.13 32.65
C MET A 169 31.83 5.12 33.54
N GLN A 170 33.09 4.88 33.89
CA GLN A 170 33.88 5.82 34.69
C GLN A 170 34.80 6.72 33.86
N LYS A 171 34.20 7.61 33.04
CA LYS A 171 34.86 8.88 32.66
C LYS A 171 33.90 9.95 32.14
N MET A 172 32.88 10.29 32.93
CA MET A 172 32.27 11.62 32.85
C MET A 172 32.80 12.48 33.99
N GLY A 173 33.77 13.32 33.66
CA GLY A 173 34.30 14.34 34.54
C GLY A 173 34.42 15.66 33.80
N ALA A 174 33.99 16.72 34.48
CA ALA A 174 34.17 18.14 34.19
C ALA A 174 33.15 18.82 33.25
N SER A 175 32.14 19.38 33.92
CA SER A 175 31.33 20.53 33.51
C SER A 175 32.20 21.73 33.14
N ALA A 176 32.03 22.27 31.93
CA ALA A 176 32.50 23.60 31.57
C ALA A 176 31.29 24.46 31.20
N ARG A 177 30.94 25.37 32.11
CA ARG A 177 29.99 26.47 31.87
C ARG A 177 30.58 27.40 30.81
N ILE A 178 29.87 27.63 29.71
CA ILE A 178 30.15 28.77 28.82
C ILE A 178 28.89 29.62 28.74
N ALA A 179 28.92 30.73 29.49
CA ALA A 179 28.04 31.87 29.30
C ALA A 179 28.61 32.72 28.15
N GLY A 180 27.82 32.96 27.11
CA GLY A 180 28.19 33.86 26.02
C GLY A 180 27.07 33.98 24.99
N LYS A 181 26.44 35.15 24.94
CA LYS A 181 25.38 35.50 23.98
C LYS A 181 25.96 35.54 22.55
N PRO A 182 25.27 35.05 21.51
CA PRO A 182 25.77 35.11 20.14
C PRO A 182 25.63 36.53 19.56
N LYS A 183 26.72 37.04 18.97
CA LYS A 183 26.77 38.31 18.22
C LYS A 183 26.48 38.02 16.75
N VAL A 184 25.45 38.65 16.21
CA VAL A 184 25.05 38.59 14.80
C VAL A 184 26.11 39.34 13.95
N PRO A 185 26.61 38.75 12.84
CA PRO A 185 27.43 39.48 11.89
C PRO A 185 26.55 40.25 10.88
N GLN A 186 26.81 41.54 10.72
CA GLN A 186 26.24 42.38 9.66
C GLN A 186 27.04 42.16 8.35
N PRO A 187 26.38 42.13 7.18
CA PRO A 187 27.07 42.03 5.90
C PRO A 187 27.78 43.36 5.54
N PRO A 188 29.02 43.33 5.00
CA PRO A 188 29.72 44.51 4.55
C PRO A 188 29.15 45.04 3.22
N SER A 189 28.86 46.34 3.19
CA SER A 189 28.45 47.07 2.00
C SER A 189 29.63 47.24 1.04
N ALA A 190 29.32 47.12 -0.25
CA ALA A 190 30.25 47.31 -1.35
C ALA A 190 30.59 48.80 -1.56
N GLU A 191 31.87 49.14 -1.57
CA GLU A 191 32.46 50.04 -2.56
C GLU A 191 33.99 50.08 -2.43
N LEU A 192 34.64 50.26 -3.58
CA LEU A 192 36.03 50.68 -3.82
C LEU A 192 37.15 49.61 -3.89
N ALA A 193 37.56 49.41 -5.16
CA ALA A 193 38.93 49.40 -5.66
C ALA A 193 39.84 48.24 -5.21
N ALA A 194 40.10 47.26 -6.07
CA ALA A 194 41.09 47.33 -7.16
C ALA A 194 42.50 47.69 -6.66
N THR A 195 43.30 46.68 -6.31
CA THR A 195 44.72 46.57 -6.67
C THR A 195 45.33 45.25 -6.18
N ALA A 196 46.34 44.79 -6.91
CA ALA A 196 47.35 43.80 -6.54
C ALA A 196 46.93 42.31 -6.59
N ALA A 197 46.91 41.79 -7.82
CA ALA A 197 47.62 40.55 -8.08
C ALA A 197 49.11 40.81 -7.78
N GLU A 198 49.77 39.97 -6.97
CA GLU A 198 50.94 39.17 -7.36
C GLU A 198 51.66 38.52 -6.15
N GLN A 199 52.14 37.29 -6.39
CA GLN A 199 53.30 36.62 -5.76
C GLN A 199 53.20 36.23 -4.27
N ILE A 200 53.13 34.91 -3.99
CA ILE A 200 54.25 34.20 -3.34
C ILE A 200 54.02 32.67 -3.27
N SER A 201 54.78 31.99 -4.14
CA SER A 201 55.59 30.79 -3.91
C SER A 201 55.21 29.76 -2.84
N ASP A 202 54.92 28.57 -3.34
CA ASP A 202 55.50 27.27 -2.96
C ASP A 202 56.59 27.31 -1.86
N THR A 203 56.31 26.70 -0.71
CA THR A 203 57.32 25.98 0.08
C THR A 203 56.68 24.77 0.77
N ARG A 204 57.08 23.58 0.35
CA ARG A 204 56.90 22.34 1.10
C ARG A 204 57.58 22.46 2.46
N ARG A 205 56.86 22.15 3.53
CA ARG A 205 57.46 21.68 4.78
C ARG A 205 56.75 20.42 5.26
N ALA A 206 57.39 19.28 5.01
CA ALA A 206 57.04 18.03 5.65
C ALA A 206 57.36 18.15 7.16
N GLY A 207 56.33 17.95 7.99
CA GLY A 207 56.39 17.85 9.44
C GLY A 207 55.68 16.58 9.93
N PRO A 208 55.96 16.12 11.15
CA PRO A 208 55.86 14.71 11.53
C PRO A 208 54.43 14.22 11.73
N ARG A 209 54.18 12.98 11.31
CA ARG A 209 52.97 12.21 11.57
C ARG A 209 52.77 12.02 13.09
N ALA A 210 51.78 12.67 13.67
CA ALA A 210 51.23 12.28 14.96
C ALA A 210 49.78 12.76 15.08
N GLY A 211 48.86 11.80 15.24
CA GLY A 211 47.46 12.03 15.63
C GLY A 211 46.52 12.37 14.49
N VAL A 212 46.25 11.40 13.59
CA VAL A 212 45.09 11.47 12.69
C VAL A 212 43.85 11.41 13.57
N LYS A 213 43.30 12.59 13.91
CA LYS A 213 41.94 12.69 14.44
C LYS A 213 41.02 11.99 13.43
N PRO A 214 40.07 11.14 13.87
CA PRO A 214 39.12 10.53 12.94
C PRO A 214 38.46 11.66 12.16
N ILE A 215 38.70 11.68 10.85
CA ILE A 215 38.08 12.64 9.95
C ILE A 215 36.60 12.27 9.96
N MET A 216 35.77 13.16 10.52
CA MET A 216 34.32 13.04 10.41
C MET A 216 34.00 13.15 8.91
N ALA A 217 33.82 12.01 8.26
CA ALA A 217 33.28 11.96 6.92
C ALA A 217 31.82 12.42 7.03
N ASP A 218 31.48 13.49 6.34
CA ASP A 218 30.12 13.99 6.30
C ASP A 218 29.23 12.91 5.69
N ILE A 219 28.25 12.42 6.46
CA ILE A 219 27.35 11.37 6.00
C ILE A 219 26.26 12.04 5.16
N ALA A 220 26.59 12.34 3.91
CA ALA A 220 25.62 12.84 2.95
C ALA A 220 24.58 11.74 2.67
N HIS A 221 23.36 11.91 3.19
CA HIS A 221 22.22 11.11 2.77
C HIS A 221 21.73 11.67 1.44
N PRO A 222 21.86 10.95 0.31
CA PRO A 222 21.32 11.44 -0.95
C PRO A 222 19.80 11.63 -0.77
N PRO A 223 19.26 12.81 -1.11
CA PRO A 223 17.82 13.03 -1.02
C PRO A 223 17.15 12.03 -1.95
N LYS A 224 16.44 11.05 -1.36
CA LYS A 224 15.63 10.13 -2.13
C LYS A 224 14.53 10.98 -2.78
N LEU A 225 14.46 10.97 -4.10
CA LEU A 225 13.36 11.58 -4.82
C LEU A 225 12.15 10.67 -4.63
N VAL A 226 11.40 10.93 -3.57
CA VAL A 226 10.21 10.17 -3.21
C VAL A 226 9.02 10.89 -3.83
N ARG A 227 8.14 10.13 -4.50
CA ARG A 227 6.91 10.70 -5.07
C ARG A 227 6.01 11.19 -3.92
N PRO A 228 5.13 12.19 -4.14
CA PRO A 228 4.28 12.74 -3.07
C PRO A 228 3.47 11.70 -2.27
N VAL A 229 3.12 10.57 -2.90
CA VAL A 229 2.44 9.42 -2.28
C VAL A 229 3.42 8.44 -1.61
N ASP A 230 4.60 8.26 -2.16
CA ASP A 230 5.55 7.24 -1.67
C ASP A 230 6.17 7.66 -0.33
N GLU A 231 6.07 8.95 0.04
CA GLU A 231 6.51 9.45 1.34
C GLU A 231 5.77 8.79 2.51
N PHE A 232 4.51 8.39 2.30
CA PHE A 232 3.73 7.72 3.35
C PHE A 232 4.27 6.34 3.70
N ALA A 233 5.02 5.68 2.79
CA ALA A 233 5.62 4.37 3.02
C ALA A 233 6.93 4.43 3.83
N LEU A 234 7.50 5.62 4.04
CA LEU A 234 8.80 5.77 4.70
C LEU A 234 8.68 6.09 6.19
N PHE A 235 7.46 6.35 6.69
CA PHE A 235 7.27 6.75 8.06
C PHE A 235 7.77 5.71 9.07
N ASP A 236 8.61 6.18 9.97
CA ASP A 236 9.13 5.41 11.09
C ASP A 236 8.68 5.97 12.46
N VAL A 237 9.12 5.31 13.53
CA VAL A 237 8.82 5.74 14.90
C VAL A 237 9.49 7.07 15.23
N ALA A 238 10.67 7.35 14.66
CA ALA A 238 11.41 8.57 14.92
C ALA A 238 10.68 9.78 14.33
N ASP A 239 10.11 9.66 13.14
CA ASP A 239 9.32 10.70 12.48
C ASP A 239 8.07 11.06 13.27
N MET A 240 7.37 10.05 13.81
CA MET A 240 6.24 10.27 14.71
C MET A 240 6.66 11.07 15.95
N ARG A 241 7.79 10.72 16.57
CA ARG A 241 8.31 11.45 17.75
C ARG A 241 8.76 12.87 17.41
N ARG A 242 9.41 13.07 16.25
CA ARG A 242 9.82 14.39 15.74
C ARG A 242 8.64 15.30 15.45
N SER A 243 7.48 14.74 15.09
CA SER A 243 6.30 15.51 14.71
C SER A 243 5.61 16.25 15.87
N GLY A 244 6.10 16.09 17.11
CA GLY A 244 5.51 16.64 18.33
C GLY A 244 4.64 15.65 19.09
N GLY A 245 4.80 14.35 18.85
CA GLY A 245 4.05 13.26 19.49
C GLY A 245 3.06 12.56 18.57
N ALA A 246 2.52 11.43 19.03
CA ALA A 246 1.71 10.54 18.19
C ALA A 246 0.39 11.17 17.71
N ALA A 247 -0.27 11.95 18.56
CA ALA A 247 -1.49 12.66 18.19
C ALA A 247 -1.24 13.75 17.13
N ALA A 248 -0.15 14.50 17.27
CA ALA A 248 0.25 15.52 16.31
C ALA A 248 0.64 14.90 14.96
N PHE A 249 1.34 13.76 14.99
CA PHE A 249 1.67 12.97 13.80
C PHE A 249 0.40 12.55 13.05
N ALA A 250 -0.55 11.92 13.74
CA ALA A 250 -1.79 11.43 13.14
C ALA A 250 -2.56 12.56 12.47
N LYS A 251 -2.67 13.72 13.12
CA LYS A 251 -3.32 14.90 12.54
C LYS A 251 -2.62 15.38 11.26
N LYS A 252 -1.29 15.54 11.30
CA LYS A 252 -0.49 15.95 10.14
C LYS A 252 -0.59 14.95 8.98
N LEU A 253 -0.62 13.65 9.28
CA LEU A 253 -0.77 12.61 8.29
C LEU A 253 -2.11 12.71 7.57
N ILE A 254 -3.21 12.86 8.32
CA ILE A 254 -4.55 13.04 7.77
C ILE A 254 -4.61 14.29 6.91
N GLU A 255 -4.16 15.44 7.41
CA GLU A 255 -4.12 16.70 6.66
C GLU A 255 -3.33 16.57 5.35
N ARG A 256 -2.21 15.83 5.38
CA ARG A 256 -1.37 15.59 4.20
C ARG A 256 -2.06 14.69 3.18
N ILE A 257 -2.73 13.63 3.64
CA ILE A 257 -3.53 12.74 2.78
C ILE A 257 -4.68 13.53 2.16
N GLU A 258 -5.39 14.35 2.93
CA GLU A 258 -6.48 15.20 2.41
C GLU A 258 -5.96 16.18 1.37
N LYS A 259 -4.81 16.81 1.60
CA LYS A 259 -4.21 17.75 0.64
C LYS A 259 -3.95 17.09 -0.71
N ILE A 260 -3.30 15.92 -0.74
CA ILE A 260 -3.00 15.23 -2.01
C ILE A 260 -4.26 14.63 -2.66
N SER A 261 -5.30 14.39 -1.87
CA SER A 261 -6.60 13.92 -2.36
C SER A 261 -7.41 15.00 -3.08
N ARG A 262 -7.16 16.28 -2.79
CA ARG A 262 -7.86 17.40 -3.46
C ARG A 262 -7.53 17.48 -4.95
N ASP A 263 -6.32 17.09 -5.32
CA ASP A 263 -5.84 17.15 -6.70
C ASP A 263 -6.31 15.93 -7.51
N GLU A 264 -6.29 14.73 -6.91
CA GLU A 264 -6.72 13.49 -7.55
C GLU A 264 -7.13 12.44 -6.50
N PHE A 265 -8.36 11.93 -6.58
CA PHE A 265 -8.89 10.98 -5.60
C PHE A 265 -8.13 9.65 -5.56
N ALA A 266 -7.51 9.24 -6.68
CA ALA A 266 -6.66 8.05 -6.73
C ALA A 266 -5.47 8.16 -5.76
N ASN A 267 -4.96 9.37 -5.54
CA ASN A 267 -3.85 9.61 -4.61
C ASN A 267 -4.23 9.32 -3.17
N ARG A 268 -5.50 9.43 -2.80
CA ARG A 268 -5.96 9.09 -1.44
C ARG A 268 -5.74 7.61 -1.13
N ARG A 269 -6.23 6.74 -2.02
CA ARG A 269 -6.07 5.28 -1.88
C ARG A 269 -4.61 4.89 -1.93
N ALA A 270 -3.85 5.48 -2.85
CA ALA A 270 -2.43 5.22 -2.98
C ALA A 270 -1.66 5.66 -1.72
N ALA A 271 -2.02 6.80 -1.11
CA ALA A 271 -1.43 7.29 0.14
C ALA A 271 -1.76 6.41 1.34
N ILE A 272 -3.02 5.96 1.47
CA ILE A 272 -3.43 5.01 2.51
C ILE A 272 -2.72 3.66 2.32
N GLY A 273 -2.59 3.19 1.08
CA GLY A 273 -1.83 1.99 0.73
C GLY A 273 -0.35 2.11 1.10
N ALA A 274 0.28 3.22 0.74
CA ALA A 274 1.66 3.52 1.09
C ALA A 274 1.85 3.60 2.61
N TRP A 275 0.96 4.27 3.34
CA TRP A 275 0.96 4.29 4.82
C TRP A 275 0.91 2.90 5.43
N ARG A 276 0.06 2.00 4.91
CA ARG A 276 -0.02 0.60 5.39
C ARG A 276 1.24 -0.20 5.12
N ASN A 277 2.04 0.21 4.14
CA ASN A 277 3.34 -0.40 3.86
C ASN A 277 4.49 0.23 4.68
N SER A 278 4.19 1.20 5.56
CA SER A 278 5.22 1.85 6.36
C SER A 278 5.80 0.93 7.44
N PRO A 279 7.10 1.09 7.78
CA PRO A 279 7.70 0.40 8.93
C PRO A 279 6.96 0.67 10.24
N LEU A 280 6.40 1.87 10.40
CA LEU A 280 5.60 2.25 11.58
C LEU A 280 4.31 1.42 11.68
N TYR A 281 3.56 1.30 10.58
CA TYR A 281 2.34 0.50 10.55
C TYR A 281 2.64 -1.00 10.75
N ALA A 282 3.72 -1.50 10.15
CA ALA A 282 4.15 -2.89 10.33
C ALA A 282 4.39 -3.22 11.82
N ARG A 283 5.06 -2.33 12.57
CA ARG A 283 5.26 -2.49 14.03
C ARG A 283 3.95 -2.54 14.78
N TYR A 284 3.02 -1.63 14.47
CA TYR A 284 1.68 -1.61 15.06
C TYR A 284 0.96 -2.95 14.87
N VAL A 285 0.99 -3.53 13.66
CA VAL A 285 0.36 -4.82 13.37
C VAL A 285 1.05 -5.97 14.10
N ILE A 286 2.38 -5.98 14.17
CA ILE A 286 3.15 -7.01 14.88
C ILE A 286 2.77 -7.01 16.37
N ILE A 287 2.82 -5.85 17.02
CA ILE A 287 2.46 -5.70 18.44
C ILE A 287 1.03 -6.21 18.69
N GLY A 288 0.07 -5.82 17.85
CA GLY A 288 -1.32 -6.27 17.99
C GLY A 288 -1.49 -7.78 17.78
N ARG A 289 -0.67 -8.41 16.93
CA ARG A 289 -0.71 -9.87 16.73
C ARG A 289 -0.08 -10.61 17.90
N GLU A 290 1.06 -10.13 18.40
CA GLU A 290 1.77 -10.78 19.50
C GLU A 290 1.02 -10.64 20.83
N SER A 291 0.33 -9.51 21.07
CA SER A 291 -0.54 -9.36 22.24
C SER A 291 -1.69 -10.37 22.22
N LEU A 292 -2.32 -10.58 21.05
CA LEU A 292 -3.40 -11.56 20.89
C LEU A 292 -2.90 -13.01 21.06
N LYS A 293 -1.72 -13.34 20.52
CA LYS A 293 -1.11 -14.67 20.70
C LYS A 293 -0.79 -14.96 22.17
N SER A 294 -0.31 -13.95 22.88
CA SER A 294 0.07 -14.05 24.30
C SER A 294 -1.13 -13.95 25.24
N ALA A 295 -2.36 -13.86 24.70
CA ALA A 295 -3.60 -13.66 25.46
C ALA A 295 -3.53 -12.51 26.49
N SER A 296 -2.69 -11.52 26.22
CA SER A 296 -2.35 -10.43 27.14
C SER A 296 -2.85 -9.10 26.57
N ASP A 297 -3.26 -8.19 27.46
CA ASP A 297 -3.61 -6.84 27.04
C ASP A 297 -2.39 -6.13 26.42
N VAL A 298 -2.62 -5.28 25.42
CA VAL A 298 -1.56 -4.59 24.66
C VAL A 298 -0.69 -3.75 25.60
N ARG A 299 -1.31 -3.13 26.61
CA ARG A 299 -0.60 -2.32 27.60
C ARG A 299 0.39 -3.15 28.42
N THR A 300 0.00 -4.37 28.81
CA THR A 300 0.84 -5.30 29.55
C THR A 300 1.94 -5.85 28.65
N TYR A 301 1.59 -6.24 27.42
CA TYR A 301 2.55 -6.73 26.43
C TYR A 301 3.66 -5.71 26.16
N LEU A 302 3.31 -4.44 25.95
CA LEU A 302 4.28 -3.36 25.71
C LEU A 302 5.12 -2.98 26.93
N ALA A 303 4.61 -3.23 28.15
CA ALA A 303 5.38 -3.01 29.37
C ALA A 303 6.49 -4.07 29.52
N GLU A 304 6.22 -5.31 29.11
CA GLU A 304 7.18 -6.42 29.14
C GLU A 304 8.12 -6.41 27.93
N HIS A 305 7.58 -6.07 26.76
CA HIS A 305 8.28 -6.05 25.47
C HIS A 305 8.29 -4.62 24.96
N SER A 306 9.36 -3.88 25.29
CA SER A 306 9.59 -2.53 24.77
C SER A 306 10.01 -2.57 23.30
N GLU A 307 9.12 -3.01 22.40
CA GLU A 307 9.35 -3.16 20.95
C GLU A 307 9.36 -1.82 20.19
N GLY A 308 9.77 -0.76 20.87
CA GLY A 308 10.01 0.56 20.30
C GLY A 308 8.78 1.45 20.16
N LEU A 309 7.55 0.96 20.39
CA LEU A 309 6.34 1.78 20.49
C LEU A 309 5.86 1.88 21.94
N THR A 310 5.40 3.07 22.34
CA THR A 310 4.67 3.24 23.60
C THR A 310 3.18 2.91 23.43
N TYR A 311 2.47 2.70 24.53
CA TYR A 311 1.02 2.47 24.50
C TYR A 311 0.26 3.66 23.88
N GLU A 312 0.65 4.89 24.21
CA GLU A 312 0.06 6.11 23.63
C GLU A 312 0.26 6.17 22.11
N GLU A 313 1.46 5.81 21.64
CA GLU A 313 1.79 5.73 20.22
C GLU A 313 0.94 4.66 19.50
N PHE A 314 0.78 3.49 20.12
CA PHE A 314 -0.06 2.41 19.59
C PHE A 314 -1.54 2.83 19.49
N GLU A 315 -2.08 3.43 20.54
CA GLU A 315 -3.48 3.88 20.57
C GLU A 315 -3.74 4.98 19.53
N ALA A 316 -2.82 5.92 19.37
CA ALA A 316 -2.90 6.99 18.38
C ALA A 316 -2.94 6.45 16.95
N ILE A 317 -2.11 5.44 16.63
CA ILE A 317 -2.14 4.76 15.33
C ILE A 317 -3.47 4.02 15.13
N GLY A 318 -4.03 3.41 16.17
CA GLY A 318 -5.36 2.81 16.13
C GLY A 318 -6.45 3.81 15.75
N LYS A 319 -6.51 4.95 16.45
CA LYS A 319 -7.46 6.04 16.16
C LYS A 319 -7.26 6.65 14.76
N LEU A 320 -6.01 6.75 14.31
CA LEU A 320 -5.69 7.17 12.95
C LEU A 320 -6.27 6.19 11.92
N ASN A 321 -6.06 4.89 12.10
CA ASN A 321 -6.53 3.87 11.18
C ASN A 321 -8.07 3.81 11.10
N GLU A 322 -8.77 4.10 12.19
CA GLU A 322 -10.23 4.24 12.21
C GLU A 322 -10.69 5.40 11.29
N LYS A 323 -9.99 6.54 11.33
CA LYS A 323 -10.30 7.71 10.48
C LYS A 323 -9.97 7.49 9.01
N LEU A 324 -8.99 6.64 8.71
CA LEU A 324 -8.60 6.30 7.33
C LEU A 324 -9.46 5.18 6.72
N ARG A 325 -10.52 4.73 7.39
CA ARG A 325 -11.26 3.52 7.04
C ARG A 325 -12.33 3.70 5.94
N PHE A 326 -12.40 4.86 5.31
CA PHE A 326 -13.38 5.20 4.27
C PHE A 326 -12.68 6.08 3.24
#